data_AF-A0A3C7W1W7-F1
#
_entry.id   AF-A0A3C7W1W7-F1
#
_cell.length_a   1.000
_cell.length_b   1.000
_cell.length_c   1.000
_cell.angle_alpha   90.00
_cell.angle_beta   90.00
_cell.angle_gamma   90.00
#
_symmetry.space_group_name_H-M   'P 1'
#
loop_
_entity.id
_entity.type
_entity.pdbx_description
1 polymer ?
#
loop_
_entity_poly.entity_id
_entity_poly.type
_entity_poly.pdbx_seq_one_letter_code
_entity_poly.pdbx_strand_id
1 'polypeptide(L)'
;MKILHKAWLPALVATLLAAPTFAQDKAMLESDWLDLVKGYRGEKMGLEVKESRIDPETGKRHLVIAVPKVSVGDANVMEEVLVVGRRPERPDLLPDLEFEWVEDYDNDFYGLLVRFTEDQETPLRLYFSSEAGFLQP
;
A
#
# COMPACT_ATOMS: atom_id res chain seq x y z
N MET A 1 0.92 21.15 -76.30
CA MET A 1 1.05 22.12 -75.18
C MET A 1 -0.19 22.02 -74.31
N LYS A 2 0.00 21.66 -73.02
CA LYS A 2 -0.79 22.08 -71.82
C LYS A 2 -2.32 21.81 -71.78
N ILE A 3 -2.99 21.29 -70.75
CA ILE A 3 -2.74 20.71 -69.42
C ILE A 3 -4.01 19.86 -69.14
N LEU A 4 -3.88 18.60 -68.69
CA LEU A 4 -5.00 17.75 -68.25
C LEU A 4 -5.33 18.10 -66.79
N HIS A 5 -6.45 18.78 -66.55
CA HIS A 5 -6.90 19.11 -65.19
C HIS A 5 -7.55 17.89 -64.55
N LYS A 6 -6.77 17.23 -63.70
CA LYS A 6 -7.16 16.10 -62.85
C LYS A 6 -8.17 16.59 -61.79
N ALA A 7 -9.44 16.22 -61.94
CA ALA A 7 -10.47 16.47 -60.95
C ALA A 7 -10.19 15.62 -59.69
N TRP A 8 -10.05 16.29 -58.55
CA TRP A 8 -9.64 15.71 -57.27
C TRP A 8 -10.89 15.45 -56.42
N LEU A 9 -11.10 14.20 -55.99
CA LEU A 9 -12.11 13.83 -55.00
C LEU A 9 -11.78 14.46 -53.63
N PRO A 10 -12.75 15.04 -52.90
CA PRO A 10 -12.54 15.38 -51.50
C PRO A 10 -12.75 14.13 -50.63
N ALA A 11 -11.66 13.57 -50.10
CA ALA A 11 -11.71 12.60 -49.01
C ALA A 11 -11.92 13.37 -47.69
N LEU A 12 -13.08 13.20 -47.08
CA LEU A 12 -13.43 13.72 -45.76
C LEU A 12 -12.64 12.93 -44.70
N VAL A 13 -11.54 13.49 -44.18
CA VAL A 13 -10.79 12.89 -43.07
C VAL A 13 -11.41 13.38 -41.77
N ALA A 14 -12.23 12.54 -41.14
CA ALA A 14 -12.68 12.74 -39.77
C ALA A 14 -11.52 12.38 -38.82
N THR A 15 -10.80 13.40 -38.33
CA THR A 15 -9.84 13.23 -37.23
C THR A 15 -10.58 12.95 -35.94
N LEU A 16 -10.65 11.67 -35.58
CA LEU A 16 -11.08 11.19 -34.26
C LEU A 16 -10.01 11.63 -33.24
N LEU A 17 -10.30 12.68 -32.48
CA LEU A 17 -9.50 13.08 -31.32
C LEU A 17 -9.66 12.01 -30.23
N ALA A 18 -8.71 11.08 -30.17
CA ALA A 18 -8.55 10.21 -29.02
C ALA A 18 -8.07 11.09 -27.84
N ALA A 19 -8.99 11.42 -26.93
CA ALA A 19 -8.60 12.01 -25.66
C ALA A 19 -7.79 10.97 -24.88
N PRO A 20 -6.58 11.29 -24.38
CA PRO A 20 -5.92 10.44 -23.42
C PRO A 20 -6.76 10.43 -22.14
N THR A 21 -7.43 9.31 -21.87
CA THR A 21 -7.93 9.03 -20.54
C THR A 21 -6.72 8.87 -19.64
N PHE A 22 -6.33 9.93 -18.94
CA PHE A 22 -5.43 9.82 -17.79
C PHE A 22 -6.19 9.00 -16.75
N ALA A 23 -5.92 7.70 -16.69
CA ALA A 23 -6.16 6.95 -15.47
C ALA A 23 -5.26 7.62 -14.43
N GLN A 24 -5.85 8.36 -13.49
CA GLN A 24 -5.15 8.72 -12.26
C GLN A 24 -4.79 7.39 -11.58
N ASP A 25 -3.51 7.02 -11.65
CA ASP A 25 -2.98 6.01 -10.73
C ASP A 25 -3.28 6.52 -9.32
N LYS A 26 -4.17 5.81 -8.62
CA LYS A 26 -4.44 6.04 -7.20
C LYS A 26 -3.09 5.98 -6.48
N ALA A 27 -2.67 7.07 -5.86
CA ALA A 27 -1.39 7.14 -5.17
C ALA A 27 -1.43 6.26 -3.90
N MET A 28 -1.16 4.97 -4.06
CA MET A 28 -1.04 4.02 -2.96
C MET A 28 0.43 3.90 -2.58
N LEU A 29 0.77 4.27 -1.35
CA LEU A 29 2.12 4.08 -0.81
C LEU A 29 2.26 2.62 -0.36
N GLU A 30 3.43 2.04 -0.60
CA GLU A 30 3.71 0.63 -0.31
C GLU A 30 5.07 0.53 0.38
N SER A 31 5.15 -0.21 1.49
CA SER A 31 6.42 -0.52 2.17
C SER A 31 7.21 -1.65 1.51
N ASP A 32 8.45 -1.87 1.95
CA ASP A 32 9.13 -3.15 1.69
C ASP A 32 8.44 -4.29 2.44
N TRP A 33 8.91 -5.52 2.17
CA TRP A 33 8.64 -6.63 3.08
C TRP A 33 9.31 -6.36 4.43
N LEU A 34 8.55 -6.54 5.50
CA LEU A 34 8.95 -6.38 6.88
C LEU A 34 9.13 -7.76 7.49
N ASP A 35 10.36 -8.10 7.87
CA ASP A 35 10.59 -9.27 8.69
C ASP A 35 10.08 -9.01 10.11
N LEU A 36 9.42 -10.01 10.72
CA LEU A 36 8.73 -9.85 12.00
C LEU A 36 9.68 -9.93 13.20
N VAL A 37 10.88 -9.38 13.05
CA VAL A 37 11.97 -9.45 14.01
C VAL A 37 12.25 -8.06 14.54
N LYS A 38 12.36 -7.94 15.86
CA LYS A 38 12.70 -6.68 16.51
C LYS A 38 14.00 -6.08 15.94
N GLY A 39 13.96 -4.81 15.59
CA GLY A 39 15.06 -4.05 15.01
C GLY A 39 15.12 -4.08 13.48
N TYR A 40 14.27 -4.86 12.80
CA TYR A 40 14.17 -4.78 11.34
C TYR A 40 13.74 -3.37 10.92
N ARG A 41 14.39 -2.83 9.88
CA ARG A 41 14.06 -1.53 9.28
C ARG A 41 13.94 -1.67 7.77
N GLY A 42 12.78 -1.32 7.22
CA GLY A 42 12.55 -1.24 5.78
C GLY A 42 13.27 -0.05 5.15
N GLU A 43 13.75 -0.20 3.92
CA GLU A 43 14.59 0.79 3.23
C GLU A 43 13.75 1.88 2.55
N LYS A 44 12.64 1.51 1.93
CA LYS A 44 11.79 2.36 1.10
C LYS A 44 11.03 3.42 1.88
N MET A 45 10.48 3.04 3.03
CA MET A 45 9.64 3.91 3.85
C MET A 45 10.13 4.05 5.29
N GLY A 46 11.27 3.44 5.65
CA GLY A 46 11.88 3.61 6.98
C GLY A 46 11.12 2.96 8.15
N LEU A 47 10.12 2.13 7.86
CA LEU A 47 9.33 1.41 8.86
C LEU A 47 10.24 0.53 9.71
N GLU A 48 9.99 0.47 11.01
CA GLU A 48 10.82 -0.26 11.95
C GLU A 48 9.98 -1.16 12.87
N VAL A 49 10.35 -2.43 12.99
CA VAL A 49 9.75 -3.35 13.97
C VAL A 49 10.37 -3.08 15.34
N LYS A 50 9.68 -2.32 16.19
CA LYS A 50 10.13 -1.95 17.54
C LYS A 50 10.01 -3.11 18.53
N GLU A 51 8.98 -3.94 18.35
CA GLU A 51 8.73 -5.10 19.19
C GLU A 51 8.18 -6.25 18.37
N SER A 52 8.63 -7.45 18.71
CA SER A 52 8.07 -8.72 18.26
C SER A 52 8.15 -9.67 19.43
N ARG A 53 7.00 -10.08 19.95
CA ARG A 53 6.90 -10.95 21.12
C ARG A 53 5.84 -12.02 20.91
N ILE A 54 6.06 -13.17 21.54
CA ILE A 54 5.03 -14.20 21.70
C ILE A 54 4.42 -14.00 23.08
N ASP A 55 3.11 -13.84 23.11
CA ASP A 55 2.32 -13.76 24.33
C ASP A 55 2.36 -15.12 25.06
N PRO A 56 2.80 -15.18 26.32
CA PRO A 56 3.02 -16.45 27.01
C PRO A 56 1.72 -17.17 27.41
N GLU A 57 0.59 -16.46 27.48
CA GLU A 57 -0.70 -17.05 27.87
C GLU A 57 -1.45 -17.60 26.65
N THR A 58 -1.36 -16.89 25.53
CA THR A 58 -2.11 -17.22 24.31
C THR A 58 -1.26 -17.87 23.23
N GLY A 59 0.07 -17.79 23.33
CA GLY A 59 1.01 -18.25 22.30
C GLY A 59 0.99 -17.40 21.03
N LYS A 60 0.32 -16.24 21.03
CA LYS A 60 0.11 -15.39 19.85
C LYS A 60 1.23 -14.39 19.68
N ARG A 61 1.55 -14.04 18.43
CA ARG A 61 2.55 -13.00 18.15
C ARG A 61 1.93 -11.60 18.19
N HIS A 62 2.61 -10.69 18.89
CA HIS A 62 2.30 -9.27 18.94
C HIS A 62 3.49 -8.47 18.39
N LEU A 63 3.19 -7.51 17.50
CA LEU A 63 4.16 -6.60 16.92
C LEU A 63 3.85 -5.15 17.26
N VAL A 64 4.91 -4.35 17.36
CA VAL A 64 4.83 -2.90 17.33
C VAL A 64 5.71 -2.42 16.19
N ILE A 65 5.12 -1.74 15.23
CA ILE A 65 5.80 -1.19 14.06
C ILE A 65 5.74 0.34 14.16
N ALA A 66 6.90 0.99 14.10
CA ALA A 66 7.01 2.44 13.99
C ALA A 66 7.01 2.85 12.52
N VAL A 67 6.10 3.76 12.16
CA VAL A 67 5.95 4.29 10.80
C VAL A 67 6.34 5.77 10.81
N PRO A 68 7.40 6.20 10.09
CA PRO A 68 7.82 7.60 10.09
C PRO A 68 6.74 8.51 9.54
N LYS A 69 6.36 9.56 10.26
CA LYS A 69 5.31 10.51 9.82
C LYS A 69 5.69 11.17 8.48
N VAL A 70 6.98 11.45 8.29
CA VAL A 70 7.53 12.00 7.04
C VAL A 70 7.32 11.12 5.81
N SER A 71 7.09 9.81 5.99
CA SER A 71 6.92 8.85 4.90
C SER A 71 5.48 8.68 4.45
N VAL A 72 4.51 9.12 5.26
CA VAL A 72 3.07 8.92 4.99
C VAL A 72 2.25 10.21 5.01
N GLY A 73 2.77 11.28 5.63
CA GLY A 73 2.05 12.54 5.80
C GLY A 73 1.26 12.60 7.11
N ASP A 74 0.28 13.49 7.19
CA ASP A 74 -0.55 13.70 8.39
C ASP A 74 -1.62 12.61 8.54
N ALA A 75 -1.67 11.94 9.70
CA ALA A 75 -2.64 10.90 10.03
C ALA A 75 -4.09 11.39 9.99
N ASN A 76 -4.35 12.68 10.22
CA ASN A 76 -5.70 13.25 10.09
C ASN A 76 -6.22 13.24 8.64
N VAL A 77 -5.35 12.96 7.68
CA VAL A 77 -5.67 12.82 6.25
C VAL A 77 -5.63 11.34 5.81
N MET A 78 -5.25 10.42 6.70
CA MET A 78 -5.04 9.02 6.38
C MET A 78 -6.23 8.17 6.83
N GLU A 79 -7.02 7.68 5.87
CA GLU A 79 -8.29 7.02 6.16
C GLU A 79 -8.18 5.48 6.33
N GLU A 80 -7.16 4.82 5.77
CA GLU A 80 -7.04 3.36 5.80
C GLU A 80 -5.58 2.86 5.83
N VAL A 81 -5.30 1.85 6.67
CA VAL A 81 -4.03 1.11 6.70
C VAL A 81 -4.33 -0.35 6.36
N LEU A 82 -3.84 -0.82 5.20
CA LEU A 82 -4.02 -2.19 4.77
C LEU A 82 -2.74 -3.01 5.04
N VAL A 83 -2.87 -4.03 5.88
CA VAL A 83 -1.79 -4.97 6.21
C VAL A 83 -1.91 -6.19 5.30
N VAL A 84 -0.99 -6.36 4.35
CA VAL A 84 -0.97 -7.50 3.43
C VAL A 84 0.30 -8.31 3.67
N GLY A 85 0.15 -9.56 4.09
CA GLY A 85 1.28 -10.47 4.21
C GLY A 85 1.69 -11.11 2.88
N ARG A 86 2.93 -11.60 2.82
CA ARG A 86 3.42 -12.30 1.62
C ARG A 86 2.77 -13.67 1.52
N ARG A 87 2.16 -13.99 0.37
CA ARG A 87 1.66 -15.33 0.10
C ARG A 87 2.84 -16.34 0.15
N PRO A 88 2.84 -17.34 1.03
CA PRO A 88 3.86 -18.39 1.03
C PRO A 88 3.73 -19.27 -0.21
N GLU A 89 4.75 -20.06 -0.53
CA GLU A 89 4.70 -21.07 -1.59
C GLU A 89 3.64 -22.17 -1.33
N ARG A 90 3.18 -22.27 -0.07
CA ARG A 90 1.99 -23.04 0.32
C ARG A 90 0.82 -22.10 0.64
N PRO A 91 -0.41 -22.45 0.24
CA PRO A 91 -1.59 -21.60 0.30
C PRO A 91 -2.20 -21.53 1.70
N ASP A 92 -1.37 -21.50 2.73
CA ASP A 92 -1.86 -21.26 4.09
C ASP A 92 -2.10 -19.74 4.16
N LEU A 93 -3.39 -19.38 4.21
CA LEU A 93 -3.86 -18.01 4.32
C LEU A 93 -3.12 -17.31 5.46
N LEU A 94 -2.76 -16.04 5.28
CA LEU A 94 -2.27 -15.25 6.41
C LEU A 94 -3.30 -15.37 7.53
N PRO A 95 -2.87 -15.67 8.75
CA PRO A 95 -3.81 -15.77 9.84
C PRO A 95 -4.55 -14.45 10.01
N ASP A 96 -5.79 -14.55 10.47
CA ASP A 96 -6.55 -13.38 10.86
C ASP A 96 -5.71 -12.55 11.84
N LEU A 97 -5.70 -11.24 11.64
CA LEU A 97 -4.95 -10.30 12.45
C LEU A 97 -5.86 -9.14 12.85
N GLU A 98 -5.61 -8.65 14.06
CA GLU A 98 -6.14 -7.38 14.52
C GLU A 98 -5.03 -6.34 14.43
N PHE A 99 -5.38 -5.11 14.06
CA PHE A 99 -4.44 -4.01 14.03
C PHE A 99 -5.03 -2.73 14.61
N GLU A 100 -4.16 -1.92 15.18
CA GLU A 100 -4.50 -0.65 15.82
C GLU A 100 -3.48 0.40 15.41
N TRP A 101 -3.97 1.54 14.90
CA TRP A 101 -3.16 2.70 14.55
C TRP A 101 -3.10 3.68 15.72
N VAL A 102 -1.90 4.13 16.07
CA VAL A 102 -1.64 5.05 17.17
C VAL A 102 -0.93 6.28 16.64
N GLU A 103 -1.63 7.42 16.68
CA GLU A 103 -1.14 8.68 16.12
C GLU A 103 0.03 9.27 16.92
N ASP A 104 -0.04 9.17 18.25
CA ASP A 104 0.91 9.74 19.21
C ASP A 104 1.82 8.67 19.81
N TYR A 105 2.40 7.83 18.96
CA TYR A 105 3.38 6.83 19.41
C TYR A 105 4.70 7.49 19.83
N ASP A 106 5.23 8.38 18.99
CA ASP A 106 6.37 9.25 19.26
C ASP A 106 6.22 10.54 18.42
N ASN A 107 7.04 11.55 18.66
CA ASN A 107 6.99 12.82 17.93
C ASN A 107 7.09 12.61 16.42
N ASP A 108 8.02 11.75 15.99
CA ASP A 108 8.37 11.54 14.58
C ASP A 108 7.73 10.28 13.96
N PHE A 109 7.01 9.49 14.75
CA PHE A 109 6.50 8.18 14.33
C PHE A 109 5.05 7.96 14.72
N TYR A 110 4.29 7.36 13.82
CA TYR A 110 3.06 6.65 14.14
C TYR A 110 3.38 5.23 14.63
N GLY A 111 2.48 4.67 15.43
CA GLY A 111 2.53 3.28 15.87
C GLY A 111 1.50 2.43 15.15
N LEU A 112 1.90 1.26 14.66
CA LEU A 112 0.98 0.22 14.22
C LEU A 112 1.18 -1.01 15.10
N LEU A 113 0.17 -1.34 15.89
CA LEU A 113 0.15 -2.54 16.72
C LEU A 113 -0.53 -3.64 15.91
N VAL A 114 0.12 -4.80 15.81
CA VAL A 114 -0.44 -5.95 15.09
C VAL A 114 -0.53 -7.13 16.05
N ARG A 115 -1.70 -7.76 16.14
CA ARG A 115 -1.94 -8.96 16.93
C ARG A 115 -2.40 -10.08 16.01
N PHE A 116 -1.62 -11.14 15.92
CA PHE A 116 -2.00 -12.32 15.13
C PHE A 116 -2.87 -13.27 15.94
N THR A 117 -3.76 -13.99 15.27
CA THR A 117 -4.56 -15.05 15.91
C THR A 117 -3.76 -16.32 16.22
N GLU A 118 -2.59 -16.48 15.62
CA GLU A 118 -1.62 -17.56 15.84
C GLU A 118 -0.17 -17.04 15.74
N ASP A 119 0.82 -17.82 16.18
CA ASP A 119 2.22 -17.47 15.95
C ASP A 119 2.59 -17.67 14.48
N GLN A 120 3.20 -16.65 13.87
CA GLN A 120 3.57 -16.67 12.46
C GLN A 120 4.77 -15.77 12.19
N GLU A 121 5.61 -16.16 11.24
CA GLU A 121 6.87 -15.49 10.90
C GLU A 121 6.87 -14.90 9.50
N THR A 122 5.73 -14.94 8.80
CA THR A 122 5.64 -14.50 7.41
C THR A 122 5.85 -13.00 7.31
N PRO A 123 6.77 -12.53 6.45
CA PRO A 123 6.98 -11.10 6.25
C PRO A 123 5.71 -10.38 5.82
N LEU A 124 5.51 -9.18 6.38
CA LEU A 124 4.36 -8.32 6.09
C LEU A 124 4.73 -7.18 5.14
N ARG A 125 3.74 -6.65 4.42
CA ARG A 125 3.86 -5.42 3.65
C ARG A 125 2.68 -4.52 3.96
N LEU A 126 2.98 -3.25 4.18
CA LEU A 126 1.97 -2.24 4.50
C LEU A 126 1.66 -1.40 3.27
N TYR A 127 0.39 -1.17 3.06
CA TYR A 127 -0.14 -0.30 2.03
C TYR A 127 -0.91 0.85 2.69
N PHE A 128 -0.63 2.08 2.26
CA PHE A 128 -1.27 3.28 2.78
C PHE A 128 -1.99 3.99 1.63
N SER A 129 -3.26 4.34 1.86
CA SER A 129 -4.11 5.06 0.90
C SER A 129 -4.57 6.38 1.52
N SER A 130 -4.53 7.46 0.74
CA SER A 130 -4.89 8.82 1.18
C SER A 130 -6.14 9.39 0.48
N GLU A 131 -6.93 8.57 -0.23
CA GLU A 131 -8.22 8.99 -0.79
C GLU A 131 -9.35 8.06 -0.28
N ALA A 132 -10.46 8.69 0.12
CA ALA A 132 -11.68 8.03 0.57
C ALA A 132 -12.18 6.97 -0.41
N GLY A 133 -12.33 5.74 0.08
CA GLY A 133 -13.22 4.75 -0.53
C GLY A 133 -12.63 3.35 -0.74
N PHE A 134 -12.66 2.54 0.32
CA PHE A 134 -13.08 1.14 0.24
C PHE A 134 -14.26 0.88 1.18
N LEU A 135 -15.33 1.67 1.04
CA LEU A 135 -16.65 1.09 1.27
C LEU A 135 -16.90 0.16 0.08
N GLN A 136 -16.72 -1.15 0.29
CA GLN A 136 -17.12 -2.17 -0.67
C GLN A 136 -18.63 -2.03 -0.98
N PRO A 137 -19.07 -2.29 -2.23
CA PRO A 137 -20.48 -2.23 -2.64
C PRO A 137 -21.39 -3.24 -1.92
#